data_AF-A0A819N993-F1
#
_entry.id   AF-A0A819N993-F1
#
_cell.length_a   1.000
_cell.length_b   1.000
_cell.length_c   1.000
_cell.angle_alpha   90.00
_cell.angle_beta   90.00
_cell.angle_gamma   90.00
#
_symmetry.space_group_name_H-M   'P 1'
#
loop_
_entity.id
_entity.type
_entity.pdbx_description
1 polymer ?
#
loop_
_entity_poly.entity_id
_entity_poly.type
_entity_poly.pdbx_seq_one_letter_code
_entity_poly.pdbx_strand_id
1 'polypeptide(L)'
;LETKSNILPEEYYSDGRFNHNQQIHERLNFLKFTLKEGRMYLSAEHSKTIWICLAEAAVFPNDREQCFRWFAEIIDEDDFEPKAAKDFIQSHLMKLEPHLLTDLGMK
;
A
#
# COMPACT_ATOMS: atom_id res chain seq x y z
N LEU A 1 -2.05 -22.51 11.81
CA LEU A 1 -2.42 -21.25 11.15
C LEU A 1 -3.74 -20.83 11.79
N GLU A 2 -3.63 -20.23 12.97
CA GLU A 2 -4.77 -19.87 13.79
C GLU A 2 -5.59 -18.79 13.11
N THR A 3 -6.88 -19.07 13.02
CA THR A 3 -7.97 -18.20 12.62
C THR A 3 -7.86 -16.88 13.39
N LYS A 4 -7.28 -15.85 12.79
CA LYS A 4 -7.53 -14.47 13.23
C LYS A 4 -8.98 -14.19 12.90
N SER A 5 -9.81 -14.48 13.91
CA SER A 5 -11.13 -13.95 14.24
C SER A 5 -11.73 -12.96 13.25
N ASN A 6 -13.02 -13.14 12.96
CA ASN A 6 -14.05 -12.31 12.27
C ASN A 6 -14.06 -10.78 12.57
N ILE A 7 -12.97 -10.20 13.05
CA ILE A 7 -12.81 -8.80 13.39
C ILE A 7 -12.65 -8.04 12.08
N LEU A 8 -13.52 -7.06 11.86
CA LEU A 8 -13.43 -6.17 10.72
C LEU A 8 -12.26 -5.18 10.93
N PRO A 9 -11.54 -4.75 9.88
CA PRO A 9 -10.45 -3.79 10.02
C PRO A 9 -10.90 -2.46 10.66
N GLU A 10 -12.17 -2.08 10.50
CA GLU A 10 -12.80 -0.91 11.13
C GLU A 10 -13.00 -1.06 12.65
N GLU A 11 -13.00 -2.31 13.14
CA GLU A 11 -13.18 -2.69 14.54
C GLU A 11 -11.86 -3.09 15.22
N TYR A 12 -10.76 -3.18 14.46
CA TYR A 12 -9.45 -3.53 14.99
C TYR A 12 -8.61 -2.30 15.36
N TYR A 13 -8.44 -2.05 16.66
CA TYR A 13 -7.68 -0.92 17.21
C TYR A 13 -6.40 -1.39 17.89
N SER A 14 -5.33 -1.61 17.14
CA SER A 14 -4.05 -2.09 17.69
C SER A 14 -3.37 -1.09 18.63
N ASP A 15 -3.60 0.21 18.44
CA ASP A 15 -3.03 1.30 19.26
C ASP A 15 -4.04 1.94 20.23
N GLY A 16 -5.29 1.45 20.23
CA GLY A 16 -6.39 1.96 21.06
C GLY A 16 -6.98 3.31 20.63
N ARG A 17 -6.55 3.90 19.50
CA ARG A 17 -7.01 5.23 19.04
C ARG A 17 -7.56 5.23 17.63
N PHE A 18 -6.84 4.61 16.71
CA PHE A 18 -7.21 4.52 15.30
C PHE A 18 -7.46 3.07 14.93
N ASN A 19 -8.52 2.83 14.17
CA ASN A 19 -8.74 1.51 13.60
C ASN A 19 -7.66 1.20 12.56
N HIS A 20 -7.58 -0.06 12.14
CA HIS A 20 -6.55 -0.54 11.22
C HIS A 20 -6.50 0.27 9.92
N ASN A 21 -7.66 0.53 9.31
CA ASN A 21 -7.75 1.29 8.06
C ASN A 21 -7.23 2.72 8.24
N GLN A 22 -7.63 3.39 9.32
CA GLN A 22 -7.15 4.73 9.66
C GLN A 22 -5.64 4.74 9.88
N GLN A 23 -5.08 3.73 10.57
CA GLN A 23 -3.64 3.67 10.79
C GLN A 23 -2.85 3.55 9.48
N ILE A 24 -3.30 2.72 8.54
CA ILE A 24 -2.66 2.59 7.23
C ILE A 24 -2.77 3.92 6.47
N HIS A 25 -3.96 4.48 6.40
CA HIS A 25 -4.22 5.74 5.70
C HIS A 25 -3.33 6.87 6.20
N GLU A 26 -3.28 7.10 7.52
CA GLU A 26 -2.46 8.16 8.11
C GLU A 26 -0.97 7.96 7.88
N ARG A 27 -0.47 6.71 7.95
CA ARG A 27 0.95 6.40 7.71
C ARG A 27 1.35 6.65 6.26
N LEU A 28 0.51 6.25 5.32
CA LEU A 28 0.74 6.44 3.88
C LEU A 28 0.65 7.92 3.49
N ASN A 29 -0.32 8.65 4.05
CA ASN A 29 -0.43 10.10 3.87
C ASN A 29 0.78 10.85 4.45
N PHE A 30 1.19 10.48 5.66
CA PHE A 30 2.37 11.07 6.30
C PHE A 30 3.64 10.80 5.48
N LEU A 31 3.80 9.58 4.95
CA LEU A 31 4.91 9.25 4.08
C LEU A 31 4.90 10.09 2.79
N LYS A 32 3.75 10.18 2.11
CA LYS A 32 3.58 11.03 0.91
C LYS A 32 3.91 12.49 1.21
N PHE A 33 3.38 13.03 2.30
CA PHE A 33 3.70 14.38 2.77
C PHE A 33 5.21 14.58 2.99
N THR A 34 5.86 13.62 3.65
CA THR A 34 7.29 13.68 3.94
C THR A 34 8.14 13.64 2.67
N LEU A 35 7.79 12.79 1.71
CA LEU A 35 8.46 12.72 0.40
C LEU A 35 8.35 14.05 -0.33
N LYS A 36 7.13 14.62 -0.37
CA LYS A 36 6.84 15.89 -1.03
C LYS A 36 7.58 17.07 -0.40
N GLU A 37 7.43 17.28 0.90
CA GLU A 37 8.08 18.39 1.61
C GLU A 37 9.61 18.24 1.65
N GLY A 38 10.09 16.99 1.73
CA GLY A 38 11.51 16.66 1.67
C GLY A 38 12.11 16.75 0.27
N ARG A 39 11.28 16.86 -0.79
CA ARG A 39 11.68 16.74 -2.20
C ARG A 39 12.49 15.46 -2.45
N MET A 40 12.03 14.36 -1.86
CA MET A 40 12.65 13.04 -1.94
C MET A 40 11.77 12.12 -2.77
N TYR A 41 12.41 11.26 -3.56
CA TYR A 41 11.72 10.17 -4.24
C TYR A 41 11.68 8.93 -3.35
N LEU A 42 10.60 8.16 -3.49
CA LEU A 42 10.55 6.83 -2.90
C LEU A 42 11.51 5.90 -3.64
N SER A 43 12.46 5.31 -2.93
CA SER A 43 13.41 4.36 -3.52
C SER A 43 12.74 3.02 -3.85
N ALA A 44 13.33 2.26 -4.76
CA ALA A 44 12.85 0.92 -5.11
C ALA A 44 12.81 -0.03 -3.90
N GLU A 45 13.80 0.06 -3.00
CA GLU A 45 13.88 -0.77 -1.79
C GLU A 45 12.71 -0.45 -0.83
N HIS A 46 12.46 0.83 -0.56
CA HIS A 46 11.35 1.24 0.32
C HIS A 46 9.98 0.94 -0.29
N SER A 47 9.84 1.14 -1.61
CA SER A 47 8.63 0.76 -2.35
C SER A 47 8.34 -0.73 -2.20
N LYS A 48 9.37 -1.58 -2.31
CA LYS A 48 9.23 -3.03 -2.11
C LYS A 48 8.82 -3.38 -0.69
N THR A 49 9.33 -2.70 0.33
CA THR A 49 8.91 -2.93 1.72
C THR A 49 7.43 -2.64 1.90
N ILE A 50 6.94 -1.50 1.38
CA ILE A 50 5.52 -1.13 1.46
C ILE A 50 4.65 -2.16 0.75
N TRP A 51 5.08 -2.60 -0.45
CA TRP A 51 4.43 -3.66 -1.20
C TRP A 51 4.33 -4.97 -0.41
N ILE A 52 5.43 -5.43 0.16
CA ILE A 52 5.44 -6.65 0.97
C ILE A 52 4.46 -6.52 2.13
N CYS A 53 4.46 -5.40 2.84
CA CYS A 53 3.59 -5.22 4.01
C CYS A 53 2.09 -5.14 3.67
N LEU A 54 1.72 -4.47 2.57
CA LEU A 54 0.31 -4.19 2.27
C LEU A 54 -0.29 -5.06 1.17
N ALA A 55 0.52 -5.67 0.29
CA ALA A 55 0.06 -6.54 -0.78
C ALA A 55 0.30 -8.04 -0.48
N GLU A 56 1.56 -8.42 -0.20
CA GLU A 56 1.95 -9.83 -0.02
C GLU A 56 1.63 -10.37 1.39
N ALA A 57 1.97 -9.61 2.41
CA ALA A 57 1.77 -9.91 3.83
C ALA A 57 0.65 -9.08 4.46
N ALA A 58 -0.35 -8.70 3.64
CA ALA A 58 -1.53 -7.96 4.05
C ALA A 58 -2.18 -8.58 5.30
N VAL A 59 -2.49 -7.75 6.30
CA VAL A 59 -3.14 -8.19 7.54
C VAL A 59 -4.64 -8.38 7.28
N PHE A 60 -5.24 -7.48 6.51
CA PHE A 60 -6.61 -7.57 6.03
C PHE A 60 -6.66 -7.47 4.50
N PRO A 61 -7.67 -8.06 3.83
CA PRO A 61 -7.82 -7.94 2.38
C PRO A 61 -7.86 -6.48 1.88
N ASN A 62 -8.47 -5.58 2.67
CA ASN A 62 -8.56 -4.14 2.36
C ASN A 62 -7.19 -3.44 2.28
N ASP A 63 -6.15 -3.99 2.91
CA ASP A 63 -4.79 -3.40 2.87
C ASP A 63 -4.25 -3.36 1.44
N ARG A 64 -4.61 -4.37 0.64
CA ARG A 64 -4.21 -4.45 -0.77
C ARG A 64 -4.78 -3.28 -1.55
N GLU A 65 -6.07 -3.02 -1.40
CA GLU A 65 -6.74 -1.92 -2.09
C GLU A 65 -6.13 -0.56 -1.72
N GLN A 66 -5.86 -0.33 -0.43
CA GLN A 66 -5.18 0.89 0.00
C GLN A 66 -3.76 0.99 -0.57
N CYS A 67 -3.02 -0.12 -0.65
CA CYS A 67 -1.71 -0.19 -1.28
C CYS A 67 -1.77 0.29 -2.74
N PHE A 68 -2.70 -0.26 -3.54
CA PHE A 68 -2.81 0.07 -4.96
C PHE A 68 -3.20 1.51 -5.19
N ARG A 69 -4.22 2.00 -4.49
CA ARG A 69 -4.64 3.40 -4.60
C ARG A 69 -3.49 4.34 -4.27
N TRP A 70 -2.75 4.06 -3.21
CA TRP A 70 -1.62 4.89 -2.82
C TRP A 70 -0.49 4.87 -3.84
N PHE A 71 -0.09 3.69 -4.35
CA PHE A 71 0.91 3.60 -5.40
C PHE A 71 0.47 4.31 -6.69
N ALA A 72 -0.80 4.20 -7.08
CA ALA A 72 -1.33 4.94 -8.24
C ALA A 72 -1.22 6.45 -8.04
N GLU A 73 -1.63 6.96 -6.87
CA GLU A 73 -1.57 8.40 -6.55
C GLU A 73 -0.13 8.95 -6.57
N ILE A 74 0.84 8.26 -5.95
CA ILE A 74 2.22 8.77 -5.91
C ILE A 74 2.95 8.66 -7.25
N ILE A 75 2.57 7.70 -8.11
CA ILE A 75 3.10 7.57 -9.47
C ILE A 75 2.53 8.70 -10.35
N ASP A 76 1.24 9.00 -10.22
CA ASP A 76 0.60 10.09 -10.97
C ASP A 76 1.11 11.47 -10.55
N GLU A 77 1.50 11.66 -9.29
CA GLU A 77 2.06 12.92 -8.77
C GLU A 77 3.56 13.13 -9.07
N ASP A 78 4.22 12.20 -9.79
CA ASP A 78 5.66 12.22 -10.12
C ASP A 78 6.60 12.24 -8.89
N ASP A 79 6.07 11.84 -7.72
CA ASP A 79 6.83 11.65 -6.47
C ASP A 79 7.61 10.30 -6.46
N PHE A 80 7.55 9.57 -7.57
CA PHE A 80 8.19 8.28 -7.77
C PHE A 80 9.37 8.42 -8.73
N GLU A 81 10.54 7.88 -8.38
CA GLU A 81 11.69 7.91 -9.29
C GLU A 81 11.33 7.20 -10.62
N PRO A 82 11.44 7.86 -11.81
CA PRO A 82 10.93 7.31 -13.06
C PRO A 82 11.47 5.93 -13.43
N LYS A 83 12.72 5.65 -13.05
CA LYS A 83 13.37 4.35 -13.27
C LYS A 83 12.84 3.29 -12.29
N ALA A 84 12.66 3.66 -11.02
CA ALA A 84 12.05 2.78 -10.04
C ALA A 84 10.58 2.49 -10.36
N ALA A 85 9.83 3.47 -10.89
CA ALA A 85 8.40 3.32 -11.24
C ALA A 85 8.24 2.21 -12.28
N LYS A 86 9.06 2.27 -13.33
CA LYS A 86 9.05 1.27 -14.39
C LYS A 86 9.38 -0.13 -13.86
N ASP A 87 10.44 -0.26 -13.08
CA ASP A 87 10.87 -1.55 -12.52
C ASP A 87 9.83 -2.12 -11.54
N PHE A 88 9.19 -1.24 -10.76
CA PHE A 88 8.12 -1.60 -9.82
C PHE A 88 6.88 -2.11 -10.55
N ILE A 89 6.38 -1.36 -11.54
CA ILE A 89 5.21 -1.74 -12.35
C ILE A 89 5.47 -3.07 -13.06
N GLN A 90 6.64 -3.23 -13.69
CA GLN A 90 7.01 -4.47 -14.40
C GLN A 90 7.16 -5.67 -13.47
N SER A 91 7.63 -5.46 -12.24
CA SER A 91 7.93 -6.55 -11.32
C SER A 91 6.74 -7.01 -10.50
N HIS A 92 5.80 -6.11 -10.18
CA HIS A 92 4.74 -6.37 -9.21
C HIS A 92 3.34 -6.20 -9.80
N LEU A 93 3.08 -5.09 -10.50
CA LEU A 93 1.75 -4.82 -11.08
C LEU A 93 1.46 -5.70 -12.31
N MET A 94 2.42 -5.84 -13.22
CA MET A 94 2.26 -6.67 -14.43
C MET A 94 2.25 -8.19 -14.15
N LYS A 95 2.79 -8.61 -13.00
CA LYS A 95 2.79 -10.02 -12.60
C LYS A 95 1.60 -10.40 -11.74
N LEU A 96 0.69 -9.46 -11.51
CA LEU A 96 -0.46 -9.75 -10.72
C LEU A 96 -1.41 -10.67 -11.48
N GLU A 97 -1.80 -11.77 -10.85
CA GLU A 97 -2.76 -12.72 -11.41
C GLU A 97 -4.09 -12.01 -11.70
N PRO A 98 -4.62 -12.07 -12.95
CA PRO A 98 -5.82 -11.32 -13.34
C PRO A 98 -7.05 -11.59 -12.46
N HIS A 99 -7.12 -12.76 -11.82
CA HIS A 99 -8.22 -13.11 -10.91
C HIS A 99 -8.18 -12.36 -9.57
N LEU A 100 -7.05 -11.71 -9.25
CA LEU A 100 -6.89 -10.85 -8.09
C LEU A 100 -7.29 -9.42 -8.39
N LEU A 101 -7.46 -9.03 -9.66
CA LEU A 101 -7.89 -7.68 -10.03
C LEU A 101 -9.39 -7.49 -9.74
N THR A 102 -9.72 -6.33 -9.17
CA THR A 102 -11.10 -5.86 -9.03
C THR A 102 -11.22 -4.49 -9.70
N ASP A 103 -12.45 -4.03 -9.94
CA ASP A 103 -12.71 -2.68 -10.47
C ASP A 103 -12.14 -1.55 -9.58
N LEU A 104 -11.72 -1.88 -8.35
CA LEU A 104 -11.13 -0.97 -7.37
C LEU A 104 -9.63 -1.21 -7.10
N GLY A 105 -9.01 -2.22 -7.72
CA GLY A 105 -7.63 -2.60 -7.47
C GLY A 105 -7.46 -4.11 -7.36
N MET A 106 -7.49 -4.66 -6.14
CA MET A 106 -7.26 -6.11 -5.92
C MET A 106 -8.05 -6.74 -4.76
N LYS A 107 -8.27 -8.07 -4.83
CA LYS A 107 -9.03 -8.89 -3.86
C LYS A 107 -8.14 -9.71 -2.91
#